data_AF-A0A3M0WPI0-F1
#
_entry.id   AF-A0A3M0WPI0-F1
#
_cell.length_a   1.000
_cell.length_b   1.000
_cell.length_c   1.000
_cell.angle_alpha   90.00
_cell.angle_beta   90.00
_cell.angle_gamma   90.00
#
_symmetry.space_group_name_H-M   'P 1'
#
loop_
_entity.id
_entity.type
_entity.pdbx_description
1 polymer ?
#
loop_
_entity_poly.entity_id
_entity_poly.type
_entity_poly.pdbx_seq_one_letter_code
_entity_poly.pdbx_strand_id
1 'polypeptide(L)'
;GRMTDRVDRIEAEGNVRISIDGQRARADRAGYEVEKGHIRLEGDVVLTRPGLTMSGARLDIDLRAGRGRMSGRVRTVLTGTAGEGN
;
A
#
# COMPACT_ATOMS: atom_id res chain seq x y z
N GLY A 1 23.37 27.25 -13.97
CA GLY A 1 23.13 25.94 -13.34
C GLY A 1 21.89 25.34 -13.97
N ARG A 2 21.94 24.08 -14.41
CA ARG A 2 20.73 23.41 -14.92
C ARG A 2 19.88 22.99 -13.72
N MET A 3 18.66 23.53 -13.65
CA MET A 3 17.59 23.08 -12.78
C MET A 3 17.27 21.63 -13.14
N THR A 4 17.76 20.66 -12.37
CA THR A 4 17.20 19.31 -12.42
C THR A 4 16.02 19.33 -11.46
N ASP A 5 14.84 19.63 -11.99
CA ASP A 5 13.59 19.36 -11.29
C ASP A 5 13.44 17.84 -11.23
N ARG A 6 14.12 17.23 -10.26
CA ARG A 6 13.92 15.83 -9.93
C ARG A 6 12.66 15.82 -9.08
N VAL A 7 11.65 15.11 -9.55
CA VAL A 7 10.49 14.82 -8.71
C VAL A 7 10.99 13.90 -7.60
N ASP A 8 11.33 14.48 -6.45
CA ASP A 8 11.86 13.73 -5.31
C ASP A 8 10.74 13.01 -4.55
N ARG A 9 9.52 13.58 -4.56
CA ARG A 9 8.36 13.06 -3.85
C ARG A 9 7.05 13.35 -4.57
N ILE A 10 6.14 12.38 -4.54
CA ILE A 10 4.75 12.48 -4.97
C ILE A 10 3.87 12.27 -3.75
N GLU A 11 2.90 13.15 -3.53
CA GLU A 11 1.90 13.03 -2.45
C GLU A 11 0.50 12.94 -3.07
N ALA A 12 -0.30 12.00 -2.59
CA ALA A 12 -1.67 11.78 -3.03
C ALA A 12 -2.58 11.71 -1.80
N GLU A 13 -3.74 12.35 -1.85
CA GLU A 13 -4.67 12.45 -0.73
C GLU A 13 -6.13 12.27 -1.18
N GLY A 14 -6.98 11.85 -0.26
CA GLY A 14 -8.43 11.87 -0.37
C GLY A 14 -9.07 10.62 -0.97
N ASN A 15 -8.38 9.81 -1.78
CA ASN A 15 -8.92 8.57 -2.39
C ASN A 15 -7.81 7.75 -3.05
N VAL A 16 -6.71 7.47 -2.36
CA VAL A 16 -5.56 6.85 -3.02
C VAL A 16 -5.81 5.38 -3.34
N ARG A 17 -5.49 4.98 -4.57
CA ARG A 17 -5.59 3.61 -5.04
C ARG A 17 -4.35 3.26 -5.85
N ILE A 18 -3.64 2.25 -5.39
CA ILE A 18 -2.41 1.74 -6.00
C ILE A 18 -2.70 0.32 -6.48
N SER A 19 -2.24 -0.01 -7.69
CA SER A 19 -2.33 -1.35 -8.25
C SER A 19 -0.93 -1.80 -8.65
N ILE A 20 -0.42 -2.87 -8.04
CA ILE A 20 0.93 -3.41 -8.29
C ILE A 20 0.79 -4.93 -8.43
N ASP A 21 1.22 -5.48 -9.57
CA ASP A 21 1.29 -6.93 -9.79
C ASP A 21 0.00 -7.69 -9.40
N GLY A 22 -1.16 -7.17 -9.81
CA GLY A 22 -2.48 -7.74 -9.48
C GLY A 22 -2.97 -7.48 -8.04
N GLN A 23 -2.16 -6.86 -7.19
CA GLN A 23 -2.53 -6.43 -5.84
C GLN A 23 -3.07 -5.00 -5.89
N ARG A 24 -4.12 -4.72 -5.12
CA ARG A 24 -4.76 -3.40 -5.02
C ARG A 24 -4.64 -2.87 -3.59
N ALA A 25 -3.93 -1.78 -3.40
CA ALA A 25 -3.87 -1.06 -2.13
C ALA A 25 -4.73 0.20 -2.20
N ARG A 26 -5.48 0.49 -1.14
CA ARG A 26 -6.25 1.74 -0.95
C ARG A 26 -5.85 2.40 0.35
N ALA A 27 -5.87 3.72 0.39
CA ALA A 27 -5.63 4.51 1.60
C ALA A 27 -6.20 5.93 1.44
N ASP A 28 -6.31 6.67 2.55
CA ASP A 28 -6.64 8.09 2.52
C ASP A 28 -5.49 8.92 1.95
N ARG A 29 -4.24 8.60 2.32
CA ARG A 29 -3.05 9.32 1.88
C ARG A 29 -1.95 8.37 1.42
N ALA A 30 -1.17 8.82 0.45
CA ALA A 30 0.03 8.14 -0.01
C ALA A 30 1.16 9.12 -0.29
N GLY A 31 2.34 8.82 0.23
CA GLY A 31 3.59 9.46 -0.16
C GLY A 31 4.46 8.47 -0.92
N TYR A 32 4.90 8.83 -2.13
CA TYR A 32 5.87 8.07 -2.90
C TYR A 32 7.18 8.88 -3.02
N GLU A 33 8.25 8.34 -2.45
CA GLU A 33 9.61 8.87 -2.60
C GLU A 33 10.28 8.22 -3.81
N VAL A 34 10.37 8.95 -4.92
CA VAL A 34 10.90 8.43 -6.20
C VAL A 34 12.39 8.10 -6.08
N GLU A 35 13.16 8.92 -5.37
CA GLU A 35 14.60 8.69 -5.17
C GLU A 35 14.89 7.38 -4.42
N LYS A 36 14.04 7.04 -3.45
CA LYS A 36 14.17 5.82 -2.63
C LYS A 36 13.40 4.64 -3.20
N GLY A 37 12.40 4.87 -4.05
CA GLY A 37 11.45 3.85 -4.47
C GLY A 37 10.56 3.38 -3.32
N HIS A 38 10.19 4.27 -2.40
CA HIS A 38 9.47 3.93 -1.19
C HIS A 38 8.07 4.57 -1.19
N ILE A 39 7.03 3.76 -1.08
CA ILE A 39 5.63 4.18 -0.98
C ILE A 39 5.18 4.04 0.47
N ARG A 40 4.53 5.05 1.01
CA ARG A 40 3.89 5.02 2.32
C ARG A 40 2.43 5.36 2.18
N LEU A 41 1.58 4.48 2.66
CA LEU A 41 0.12 4.61 2.65
C LEU A 41 -0.37 4.76 4.09
N GLU A 42 -1.24 5.73 4.35
CA GLU A 42 -1.73 6.06 5.68
C GLU A 42 -3.21 6.46 5.64
N GLY A 43 -3.95 6.07 6.68
CA GLY A 43 -5.40 6.26 6.75
C GLY A 43 -6.13 5.11 6.05
N ASP A 44 -6.85 4.33 6.86
CA ASP A 44 -7.64 3.16 6.46
C ASP A 44 -7.09 2.37 5.28
N VAL A 45 -5.88 1.82 5.47
CA VAL A 45 -5.19 1.10 4.41
C VAL A 45 -5.85 -0.25 4.19
N VAL A 46 -6.18 -0.56 2.94
CA VAL A 46 -6.72 -1.86 2.53
C VAL A 46 -5.93 -2.41 1.35
N LEU A 47 -5.25 -3.52 1.57
CA LEU A 47 -4.52 -4.30 0.58
C LEU A 47 -5.33 -5.55 0.19
N THR A 48 -5.86 -5.55 -1.02
CA THR A 48 -6.59 -6.67 -1.61
C THR A 48 -5.69 -7.40 -2.60
N ARG A 49 -5.57 -8.72 -2.42
CA ARG A 49 -4.83 -9.62 -3.30
C ARG A 49 -5.73 -10.81 -3.64
N PRO A 50 -5.39 -11.62 -4.66
CA PRO A 50 -6.13 -12.86 -4.92
C PRO A 50 -6.18 -13.74 -3.67
N GLY A 51 -7.38 -14.05 -3.18
CA GLY A 51 -7.62 -14.93 -2.03
C GLY A 51 -7.50 -14.32 -0.62
N LEU A 52 -7.05 -13.06 -0.49
CA LEU A 52 -6.95 -12.41 0.82
C LEU A 52 -7.07 -10.89 0.75
N THR A 53 -7.64 -10.30 1.80
CA THR A 53 -7.66 -8.85 2.01
C THR A 53 -7.06 -8.54 3.37
N MET A 54 -6.09 -7.64 3.40
CA MET A 54 -5.46 -7.15 4.62
C MET A 54 -5.83 -5.69 4.79
N SER A 55 -6.25 -5.28 5.97
CA SER A 55 -6.45 -3.89 6.32
C SER A 55 -5.59 -3.49 7.52
N GLY A 56 -5.19 -2.22 7.57
CA GLY A 56 -4.31 -1.71 8.62
C GLY A 56 -4.35 -0.19 8.68
N ALA A 57 -3.64 0.39 9.65
CA ALA A 57 -3.56 1.84 9.77
C ALA A 57 -2.54 2.45 8.80
N ARG A 58 -1.48 1.68 8.48
CA ARG A 58 -0.36 2.13 7.66
C ARG A 58 0.25 0.98 6.88
N LEU A 59 0.74 1.26 5.68
CA LEU A 59 1.45 0.32 4.82
C LEU A 59 2.64 1.03 4.17
N ASP A 60 3.84 0.59 4.52
CA ASP A 60 5.08 1.03 3.92
C ASP A 60 5.52 -0.05 2.91
N ILE A 61 5.70 0.33 1.65
CA ILE A 61 6.08 -0.54 0.53
C ILE A 61 7.41 -0.04 -0.02
N ASP A 62 8.39 -0.93 0.00
CA ASP A 62 9.69 -0.72 -0.61
C ASP A 62 9.70 -1.41 -1.98
N LEU A 63 9.68 -0.60 -3.05
CA LEU A 63 9.70 -1.11 -4.43
C LEU A 63 11.08 -1.64 -4.83
N ARG A 64 12.15 -1.17 -4.18
CA ARG A 64 13.51 -1.66 -4.44
C ARG A 64 13.73 -3.05 -3.86
N ALA A 65 13.27 -3.26 -2.62
CA ALA A 65 13.33 -4.56 -1.96
C ALA A 65 12.15 -5.49 -2.34
N GLY A 66 11.10 -4.95 -2.96
CA GLY A 66 9.87 -5.69 -3.27
C GLY A 66 9.12 -6.13 -2.01
N ARG A 67 9.18 -5.35 -0.92
CA ARG A 67 8.62 -5.73 0.38
C ARG A 67 7.59 -4.70 0.85
N GLY A 68 6.42 -5.19 1.28
CA GLY A 68 5.39 -4.39 1.93
C GLY A 68 5.27 -4.75 3.42
N ARG A 69 5.35 -3.75 4.30
CA ARG A 69 5.14 -3.90 5.74
C ARG A 69 3.89 -3.12 6.14
N MET A 70 2.88 -3.85 6.58
CA MET A 70 1.67 -3.26 7.16
C MET A 70 1.83 -3.14 8.68
N SER A 71 1.37 -2.02 9.24
CA SER A 71 1.44 -1.73 10.68
C SER A 71 0.15 -1.10 11.19
N GLY A 72 -0.01 -1.15 12.51
CA GLY A 72 -1.20 -0.71 13.24
C GLY A 72 -2.15 -1.86 13.56
N ARG A 73 -3.45 -1.57 13.68
CA ARG A 73 -4.53 -2.56 13.89
C ARG A 73 -4.72 -3.41 12.63
N VAL A 74 -3.75 -4.27 12.34
CA VAL A 74 -3.75 -5.12 11.15
C VAL A 74 -4.83 -6.18 11.29
N ARG A 75 -5.75 -6.22 10.33
CA ARG A 75 -6.80 -7.23 10.23
C ARG A 75 -6.62 -7.94 8.90
N THR A 76 -6.49 -9.26 8.93
CA THR A 76 -6.42 -10.08 7.73
C THR A 76 -7.72 -10.84 7.59
N VAL A 77 -8.36 -10.71 6.43
CA VAL A 77 -9.56 -11.43 6.05
C VAL A 77 -9.19 -12.35 4.90
N LEU A 78 -9.24 -13.66 5.16
CA LEU A 78 -9.06 -14.68 4.13
C LEU A 78 -10.42 -14.90 3.45
N THR A 79 -10.49 -14.70 2.14
CA THR A 79 -11.72 -14.93 1.36
C THR A 79 -11.74 -16.30 0.68
N GLY A 80 -10.71 -17.13 0.89
CA GLY A 80 -10.75 -18.56 0.58
C GLY A 80 -11.21 -19.35 1.81
N THR A 81 -12.45 -19.83 1.78
CA THR A 81 -12.97 -20.94 2.61
C THR A 81 -12.62 -20.91 4.10
N ALA A 82 -13.13 -19.91 4.83
CA ALA A 82 -13.44 -20.07 6.25
C ALA A 82 -14.96 -20.27 6.38
N GLY A 83 -15.43 -21.42 5.88
CA GLY A 83 -16.84 -21.76 5.75
C GLY A 83 -17.07 -23.24 5.53
N GLU A 84 -16.19 -24.10 6.05
CA GLU A 84 -16.53 -25.51 6.32
C GLU A 84 -16.09 -25.83 7.73
N GLY A 85 -17.07 -25.83 8.63
CA GLY A 85 -16.86 -25.97 10.07
C GLY A 85 -18.18 -26.20 10.79
N ASN A 86 -18.63 -27.46 10.69
CA ASN A 86 -19.70 -28.15 11.42
C ASN A 86 -21.12 -28.07 10.87
#